data_AF-A0A9D9EXA7-F1
#
_entry.id   AF-A0A9D9EXA7-F1
#
_cell.length_a   1.000
_cell.length_b   1.000
_cell.length_c   1.000
_cell.angle_alpha   90.00
_cell.angle_beta   90.00
_cell.angle_gamma   90.00
#
_symmetry.space_group_name_H-M   'P 1'
#
loop_
_entity.id
_entity.type
_entity.pdbx_description
1 polymer ?
#
loop_
_entity_poly.entity_id
_entity_poly.type
_entity_poly.pdbx_seq_one_letter_code
_entity_poly.pdbx_strand_id
1 'polypeptide(L)'
;MKVRTLTSALVLGVALAATAPADATAAEGWSPAASEKLIKLPGSYMEKAIENDYRKSALAAKLTETDEKVSFKKQSLADLQAAVAGTDGELRRNLEHQFLTEKKNYIELMREQTELRRARAETKVRLYERLLGKMNAKKAVVSKGQAELLNNQEAARARFKSTLANVDSTLLQPTYAAESKYAQEYANNLAAIERLSASINAHPMNQAPEVMGEPMTRDEYLRHLIAQNESEIALVDQERAVLGYMAKLVSLDALALSQDYEPDETFAAADDDEQRLTSAVDFFITN
;
A
#
# COMPACT_ATOMS: atom_id res chain seq x y z
N MET A 1 -52.42 -12.11 -57.20
CA MET A 1 -51.10 -11.46 -57.40
C MET A 1 -50.53 -11.09 -56.05
N LYS A 2 -49.33 -11.60 -55.74
CA LYS A 2 -48.71 -11.59 -54.40
C LYS A 2 -47.99 -10.26 -54.15
N VAL A 3 -48.32 -9.60 -53.05
CA VAL A 3 -47.62 -8.43 -52.50
C VAL A 3 -46.36 -8.95 -51.80
N ARG A 4 -45.17 -8.49 -52.25
CA ARG A 4 -43.87 -8.77 -51.63
C ARG A 4 -43.47 -7.55 -50.79
N THR A 5 -43.54 -7.70 -49.47
CA THR A 5 -42.94 -6.76 -48.52
C THR A 5 -41.47 -7.13 -48.32
N LEU A 6 -40.59 -6.16 -48.57
CA LEU A 6 -39.15 -6.21 -48.29
C LEU A 6 -38.93 -5.66 -46.88
N THR A 7 -38.55 -6.53 -45.94
CA THR A 7 -38.11 -6.16 -44.60
C THR A 7 -36.59 -5.99 -44.57
N SER A 8 -36.13 -4.75 -44.42
CA SER A 8 -34.74 -4.42 -44.10
C SER A 8 -34.42 -4.84 -42.67
N ALA A 9 -33.44 -5.73 -42.49
CA ALA A 9 -32.87 -6.08 -41.20
C ALA A 9 -31.68 -5.16 -40.90
N LEU A 10 -31.87 -4.26 -39.94
CA LEU A 10 -30.84 -3.41 -39.34
C LEU A 10 -30.01 -4.26 -38.38
N VAL A 11 -28.75 -4.55 -38.71
CA VAL A 11 -27.80 -5.21 -37.81
C VAL A 11 -27.25 -4.17 -36.84
N LEU A 12 -27.69 -4.26 -35.58
CA LEU A 12 -27.17 -3.46 -34.47
C LEU A 12 -25.89 -4.14 -33.95
N GLY A 13 -24.72 -3.57 -34.26
CA GLY A 13 -23.44 -4.02 -33.74
C GLY A 13 -23.30 -3.66 -32.26
N VAL A 14 -23.32 -4.68 -31.39
CA VAL A 14 -22.96 -4.54 -29.98
C VAL A 14 -21.44 -4.47 -29.88
N ALA A 15 -20.92 -3.29 -29.54
CA ALA A 15 -19.51 -3.13 -29.18
C ALA A 15 -19.29 -3.78 -27.80
N LEU A 16 -18.61 -4.92 -27.77
CA LEU A 16 -18.05 -5.49 -26.56
C LEU A 16 -16.92 -4.56 -26.09
N ALA A 17 -17.21 -3.72 -25.08
CA ALA A 17 -16.18 -3.04 -24.32
C ALA A 17 -15.40 -4.09 -23.53
N ALA A 18 -14.14 -4.30 -23.91
CA ALA A 18 -13.20 -5.12 -23.15
C ALA A 18 -12.98 -4.46 -21.78
N THR A 19 -13.62 -5.02 -20.75
CA THR A 19 -13.26 -4.74 -19.35
C THR A 19 -11.89 -5.36 -19.10
N ALA A 20 -10.89 -4.51 -18.87
CA ALA A 20 -9.61 -4.96 -18.33
C ALA A 20 -9.87 -5.69 -17.00
N PRO A 21 -9.13 -6.76 -16.66
CA PRO A 21 -9.26 -7.40 -15.37
C PRO A 21 -8.92 -6.38 -14.28
N ALA A 22 -9.90 -6.05 -13.46
CA ALA A 22 -9.66 -5.39 -12.19
C ALA A 22 -8.84 -6.36 -11.33
N ASP A 23 -7.68 -5.91 -10.84
CA ASP A 23 -6.89 -6.61 -9.84
C ASP A 23 -7.76 -6.81 -8.58
N ALA A 24 -8.46 -7.95 -8.54
CA ALA A 24 -9.27 -8.38 -7.41
C ALA A 24 -8.34 -8.93 -6.31
N THR A 25 -7.64 -8.03 -5.64
CA THR A 25 -7.21 -8.09 -4.22
C THR A 25 -6.79 -6.67 -3.79
N ALA A 26 -7.70 -5.72 -3.98
CA ALA A 26 -7.64 -4.47 -3.23
C ALA A 26 -7.89 -4.83 -1.76
N ALA A 27 -6.80 -4.95 -0.99
CA ALA A 27 -6.88 -4.96 0.47
C ALA A 27 -7.72 -3.74 0.87
N GLU A 28 -8.76 -3.97 1.67
CA GLU A 28 -9.79 -2.99 2.00
C GLU A 28 -9.21 -1.59 2.24
N GLY A 29 -9.47 -0.67 1.30
CA GLY A 29 -9.38 0.78 1.51
C GLY A 29 -8.25 1.54 0.80
N TRP A 30 -7.15 0.91 0.36
CA TRP A 30 -6.06 1.63 -0.34
C TRP A 30 -5.41 0.82 -1.46
N SER A 31 -5.48 1.33 -2.69
CA SER A 31 -4.92 0.69 -3.90
C SER A 31 -4.23 1.71 -4.81
N PRO A 32 -3.00 2.12 -4.49
CA PRO A 32 -2.28 3.13 -5.28
C PRO A 32 -1.92 2.58 -6.67
N ALA A 33 -2.13 3.41 -7.70
CA ALA A 33 -1.76 3.11 -9.07
C ALA A 33 -0.27 3.40 -9.31
N ALA A 34 0.46 2.43 -9.86
CA ALA A 34 1.82 2.62 -10.36
C ALA A 34 1.82 3.46 -11.66
N SER A 35 1.57 4.76 -11.54
CA SER A 35 1.41 5.68 -12.67
C SER A 35 2.73 6.11 -13.29
N GLU A 36 2.71 6.51 -14.56
CA GLU A 36 3.88 7.07 -15.24
C GLU A 36 4.40 8.35 -14.59
N LYS A 37 3.52 9.10 -13.93
CA LYS A 37 3.88 10.30 -13.19
C LYS A 37 4.82 9.94 -12.03
N LEU A 38 4.49 8.89 -11.26
CA LEU A 38 5.38 8.38 -10.20
C LEU A 38 6.72 7.90 -10.77
N ILE A 39 6.70 7.23 -11.93
CA ILE A 39 7.92 6.76 -12.63
C ILE A 39 8.81 7.93 -13.12
N LYS A 40 8.31 9.16 -13.20
CA LYS A 40 9.13 10.32 -13.61
C LYS A 40 9.67 11.14 -12.43
N LEU A 41 9.15 10.95 -11.22
CA LEU A 41 9.58 11.71 -10.04
C LEU A 41 10.93 11.20 -9.48
N PRO A 42 11.75 12.08 -8.87
CA PRO A 42 12.89 11.68 -8.05
C PRO A 42 12.46 10.74 -6.90
N GLY A 43 13.38 9.90 -6.41
CA GLY A 43 13.08 8.86 -5.42
C GLY A 43 12.38 9.39 -4.17
N SER A 44 12.92 10.47 -3.58
CA SER A 44 12.37 11.12 -2.38
C SER A 44 10.97 11.74 -2.60
N TYR A 45 10.68 12.22 -3.81
CA TYR A 45 9.38 12.78 -4.16
C TYR A 45 8.32 11.71 -4.39
N MET A 46 8.74 10.60 -5.00
CA MET A 46 7.87 9.47 -5.24
C MET A 46 7.35 8.91 -3.92
N GLU A 47 8.22 8.73 -2.92
CA GLU A 47 7.80 8.27 -1.59
C GLU A 47 6.84 9.26 -0.92
N LYS A 48 7.16 10.57 -0.90
CA LYS A 48 6.28 11.60 -0.34
C LYS A 48 4.91 11.63 -1.02
N ALA A 49 4.86 11.44 -2.34
CA ALA A 49 3.61 11.39 -3.08
C ALA A 49 2.76 10.18 -2.68
N ILE A 50 3.39 9.02 -2.51
CA ILE A 50 2.73 7.77 -2.07
C ILE A 50 2.23 7.92 -0.63
N GLU A 51 3.02 8.51 0.26
CA GLU A 51 2.61 8.72 1.66
C GLU A 51 1.46 9.73 1.78
N ASN A 52 1.45 10.77 0.94
CA ASN A 52 0.34 11.71 0.91
C ASN A 52 -0.95 11.08 0.33
N ASP A 53 -0.83 10.17 -0.63
CA ASP A 53 -1.95 9.39 -1.15
C ASP A 53 -2.50 8.45 -0.08
N TYR A 54 -1.61 7.72 0.61
CA TYR A 54 -1.95 6.89 1.76
C TYR A 54 -2.74 7.65 2.81
N ARG A 55 -2.25 8.83 3.23
CA ARG A 55 -2.88 9.64 4.28
C ARG A 55 -4.33 10.04 3.96
N LYS A 56 -4.71 10.07 2.69
CA LYS A 56 -6.08 10.39 2.23
C LYS A 56 -6.95 9.14 2.03
N SER A 57 -6.38 7.95 2.20
CA SER A 57 -7.07 6.69 1.97
C SER A 57 -8.02 6.33 3.13
N ALA A 58 -9.01 5.48 2.83
CA ALA A 58 -9.87 4.90 3.85
C ALA A 58 -9.09 4.01 4.83
N LEU A 59 -8.00 3.36 4.37
CA LEU A 59 -7.15 2.54 5.22
C LEU A 59 -6.46 3.38 6.30
N ALA A 60 -5.96 4.57 5.95
CA ALA A 60 -5.35 5.48 6.92
C ALA A 60 -6.38 6.01 7.95
N ALA A 61 -7.59 6.35 7.49
CA ALA A 61 -8.67 6.77 8.38
C ALA A 61 -9.05 5.66 9.37
N LYS A 62 -9.22 4.43 8.87
CA LYS A 62 -9.54 3.25 9.68
C LYS A 62 -8.44 2.94 10.69
N LEU A 63 -7.16 2.99 10.29
CA LEU A 63 -6.05 2.78 11.21
C LEU A 63 -6.03 3.83 12.32
N THR A 64 -6.25 5.10 11.98
CA THR A 64 -6.30 6.19 12.97
C THR A 64 -7.44 6.00 13.97
N GLU A 65 -8.63 5.64 13.48
CA GLU A 65 -9.79 5.34 14.33
C GLU A 65 -9.53 4.14 15.25
N THR A 66 -8.90 3.08 14.74
CA THR A 66 -8.52 1.92 15.55
C THR A 66 -7.45 2.29 16.59
N ASP A 67 -6.46 3.13 16.25
CA ASP A 67 -5.44 3.62 17.18
C ASP A 67 -6.07 4.39 18.35
N GLU A 68 -7.05 5.26 18.06
CA GLU A 68 -7.82 5.98 19.08
C GLU A 68 -8.56 5.01 20.00
N LYS A 69 -9.30 4.03 19.43
CA LYS A 69 -10.01 3.00 20.20
C LYS A 69 -9.06 2.19 21.08
N VAL A 70 -7.90 1.77 20.56
CA VAL A 70 -6.86 1.07 21.32
C VAL A 70 -6.37 1.92 22.50
N SER A 71 -6.15 3.22 22.28
CA SER A 71 -5.70 4.14 23.33
C SER A 71 -6.72 4.31 24.45
N PHE A 72 -8.00 4.51 24.12
CA PHE A 72 -9.09 4.59 25.09
C PHE A 72 -9.26 3.29 25.85
N LYS A 73 -9.17 2.15 25.15
CA LYS A 73 -9.30 0.83 25.77
C LYS A 73 -8.16 0.55 26.75
N LYS A 74 -6.93 0.97 26.44
CA LYS A 74 -5.79 0.87 27.34
C LYS A 74 -6.00 1.65 28.63
N GLN A 75 -6.57 2.85 28.56
CA GLN A 75 -6.93 3.64 29.75
C GLN A 75 -8.01 2.94 30.56
N SER A 76 -9.10 2.49 29.92
CA SER A 76 -10.16 1.75 30.61
C SER A 76 -9.66 0.49 31.32
N LEU A 77 -8.72 -0.25 30.71
CA LEU A 77 -8.07 -1.38 31.36
C LEU A 77 -7.26 -0.98 32.60
N ALA A 78 -6.52 0.12 32.54
CA ALA A 78 -5.76 0.62 33.68
C ALA A 78 -6.69 1.03 34.84
N ASP A 79 -7.79 1.70 34.52
CA ASP A 79 -8.79 2.12 35.51
C ASP A 79 -9.47 0.93 36.18
N LEU A 80 -9.87 -0.09 35.40
CA LEU A 80 -10.44 -1.33 35.92
C LEU A 80 -9.45 -2.11 36.77
N GLN A 81 -8.19 -2.18 36.35
CA GLN A 81 -7.13 -2.83 37.14
C GLN A 81 -6.96 -2.15 38.50
N ALA A 82 -6.96 -0.81 38.54
CA ALA A 82 -6.87 -0.06 39.79
C ALA A 82 -8.11 -0.27 40.67
N ALA A 83 -9.31 -0.30 40.08
CA ALA A 83 -10.57 -0.53 40.79
C ALA A 83 -10.63 -1.93 41.43
N VAL A 84 -10.16 -2.96 40.72
CA VAL A 84 -10.08 -4.35 41.25
C VAL A 84 -9.15 -4.41 42.46
N ALA A 85 -8.02 -3.69 42.44
CA ALA A 85 -7.03 -3.76 43.52
C ALA A 85 -7.52 -3.19 44.87
N GLY A 86 -8.45 -2.23 44.84
CA GLY A 86 -8.99 -1.57 46.04
C GLY A 86 -10.36 -2.08 46.50
N THR A 87 -10.86 -3.15 45.88
CA THR A 87 -12.21 -3.66 46.12
C THR A 87 -12.18 -5.13 46.54
N ASP A 88 -13.05 -5.51 47.46
CA ASP A 88 -13.21 -6.87 47.96
C ASP A 88 -14.63 -7.43 47.73
N GLY A 89 -14.78 -8.74 47.86
CA GLY A 89 -16.07 -9.42 47.84
C GLY A 89 -16.72 -9.51 46.46
N GLU A 90 -18.06 -9.40 46.42
CA GLU A 90 -18.85 -9.54 45.18
C GLU A 90 -18.59 -8.43 44.16
N LEU A 91 -18.35 -7.21 44.64
CA LEU A 91 -18.03 -6.09 43.75
C LEU A 91 -16.70 -6.31 43.02
N ARG A 92 -15.70 -6.84 43.71
CA ARG A 92 -14.41 -7.21 43.12
C ARG A 92 -14.59 -8.22 41.99
N ARG A 93 -15.36 -9.28 42.26
CA ARG A 93 -15.69 -10.33 41.28
C ARG A 93 -16.37 -9.78 40.02
N ASN A 94 -17.33 -8.87 40.18
CA ASN A 94 -17.97 -8.20 39.06
C ASN A 94 -16.98 -7.35 38.24
N LEU A 95 -16.07 -6.64 38.90
CA LEU A 95 -15.01 -5.86 38.24
C LEU A 95 -14.01 -6.76 37.50
N GLU A 96 -13.67 -7.93 38.04
CA GLU A 96 -12.79 -8.92 37.39
C GLU A 96 -13.41 -9.47 36.10
N HIS A 97 -14.71 -9.78 36.08
CA HIS A 97 -15.42 -10.15 34.86
C HIS A 97 -15.42 -9.03 33.80
N GLN A 98 -15.67 -7.79 34.22
CA GLN A 98 -15.61 -6.63 33.34
C GLN A 98 -14.19 -6.47 32.78
N PHE A 99 -13.17 -6.53 33.63
CA PHE A 99 -11.78 -6.43 33.23
C PHE A 99 -11.38 -7.51 32.23
N LEU A 100 -11.81 -8.74 32.45
CA LEU A 100 -11.58 -9.85 31.53
C LEU A 100 -12.24 -9.62 30.16
N THR A 101 -13.48 -9.13 30.15
CA THR A 101 -14.20 -8.78 28.92
C THR A 101 -13.48 -7.66 28.17
N GLU A 102 -13.03 -6.64 28.89
CA GLU A 102 -12.28 -5.53 28.33
C GLU A 102 -10.92 -5.97 27.77
N LYS A 103 -10.22 -6.93 28.42
CA LYS A 103 -8.98 -7.52 27.89
C LYS A 103 -9.23 -8.23 26.55
N LYS A 104 -10.31 -9.01 26.43
CA LYS A 104 -10.70 -9.67 25.16
C LYS A 104 -10.93 -8.64 24.06
N ASN A 105 -11.75 -7.63 24.35
CA ASN A 105 -12.06 -6.54 23.42
C ASN A 105 -10.79 -5.77 22.99
N TYR A 106 -9.85 -5.55 23.91
CA TYR A 106 -8.56 -4.94 23.60
C TYR A 106 -7.71 -5.78 22.64
N ILE A 107 -7.64 -7.10 22.86
CA ILE A 107 -6.90 -8.01 21.98
C ILE A 107 -7.51 -8.03 20.57
N GLU A 108 -8.84 -7.98 20.44
CA GLU A 108 -9.51 -7.90 19.14
C GLU A 108 -9.18 -6.58 18.41
N LEU A 109 -9.18 -5.44 19.11
CA LEU A 109 -8.77 -4.15 18.54
C LEU A 109 -7.30 -4.15 18.11
N MET A 110 -6.42 -4.70 18.94
CA MET A 110 -5.00 -4.83 18.61
C MET A 110 -4.79 -5.74 17.39
N ARG A 111 -5.55 -6.83 17.27
CA ARG A 111 -5.53 -7.69 16.08
C ARG A 111 -5.91 -6.88 14.84
N GLU A 112 -7.03 -6.16 14.87
CA GLU A 112 -7.45 -5.31 13.76
C GLU A 112 -6.36 -4.27 13.39
N GLN A 113 -5.78 -3.60 14.38
CA GLN A 113 -4.70 -2.63 14.19
C GLN A 113 -3.49 -3.27 13.47
N THR A 114 -3.05 -4.45 13.92
CA THR A 114 -1.92 -5.18 13.31
C THR A 114 -2.22 -5.58 11.87
N GLU A 115 -3.44 -6.05 11.56
CA GLU A 115 -3.82 -6.39 10.19
C GLU A 115 -3.86 -5.16 9.27
N LEU A 116 -4.31 -4.00 9.76
CA LEU A 116 -4.29 -2.75 8.99
C LEU A 116 -2.86 -2.27 8.71
N ARG A 117 -1.96 -2.35 9.71
CA ARG A 117 -0.53 -2.04 9.53
C ARG A 117 0.12 -2.97 8.51
N ARG A 118 -0.16 -4.28 8.59
CA ARG A 118 0.29 -5.27 7.60
C ARG A 118 -0.20 -4.92 6.19
N ALA A 119 -1.50 -4.67 6.03
CA ALA A 119 -2.11 -4.35 4.74
C ALA A 119 -1.47 -3.10 4.09
N ARG A 120 -1.14 -2.08 4.90
CA ARG A 120 -0.38 -0.90 4.44
C ARG A 120 1.00 -1.28 3.91
N ALA A 121 1.78 -2.03 4.70
CA ALA A 121 3.15 -2.42 4.35
C ALA A 121 3.18 -3.30 3.09
N GLU A 122 2.30 -4.30 3.01
CA GLU A 122 2.18 -5.17 1.83
C GLU A 122 1.75 -4.39 0.58
N THR A 123 0.87 -3.41 0.72
CA THR A 123 0.46 -2.55 -0.40
C THR A 123 1.62 -1.67 -0.89
N LYS A 124 2.45 -1.17 0.04
CA LYS A 124 3.68 -0.44 -0.29
C LYS A 124 4.68 -1.33 -1.03
N VAL A 125 4.97 -2.54 -0.53
CA VAL A 125 5.85 -3.52 -1.19
C VAL A 125 5.37 -3.78 -2.62
N ARG A 126 4.10 -4.20 -2.80
CA ARG A 126 3.52 -4.48 -4.12
C ARG A 126 3.58 -3.27 -5.06
N LEU A 127 3.41 -2.05 -4.54
CA LEU A 127 3.55 -0.84 -5.35
C LEU A 127 5.00 -0.62 -5.79
N TYR A 128 5.95 -0.71 -4.88
CA TYR A 128 7.37 -0.50 -5.17
C TYR A 128 7.93 -1.55 -6.13
N GLU A 129 7.55 -2.82 -5.98
CA GLU A 129 7.89 -3.88 -6.93
C GLU A 129 7.36 -3.60 -8.34
N ARG A 130 6.08 -3.19 -8.46
CA ARG A 130 5.48 -2.80 -9.74
C ARG A 130 6.20 -1.60 -10.36
N LEU A 131 6.61 -0.61 -9.56
CA LEU A 131 7.37 0.54 -10.03
C LEU A 131 8.76 0.11 -10.53
N LEU A 132 9.47 -0.73 -9.78
CA LEU A 132 10.77 -1.26 -10.14
C LEU A 132 10.70 -2.08 -11.45
N GLY A 133 9.68 -2.95 -11.58
CA GLY A 133 9.43 -3.71 -12.81
C GLY A 133 9.19 -2.82 -14.03
N LYS A 134 8.35 -1.78 -13.88
CA LYS A 134 8.08 -0.82 -14.96
C LYS A 134 9.31 0.02 -15.32
N MET A 135 10.12 0.39 -14.34
CA MET A 135 11.38 1.12 -14.59
C MET A 135 12.38 0.27 -15.36
N ASN A 136 12.57 -0.99 -14.96
CA ASN A 136 13.44 -1.94 -15.64
C ASN A 136 12.98 -2.19 -17.09
N ALA A 137 11.67 -2.39 -17.30
CA ALA A 137 11.10 -2.55 -18.64
C ALA A 137 11.31 -1.29 -19.50
N LYS A 138 11.09 -0.10 -18.94
CA LYS A 138 11.31 1.16 -19.64
C LYS A 138 12.78 1.40 -19.98
N LYS A 139 13.71 1.09 -19.07
CA LYS A 139 15.16 1.18 -19.33
C LYS A 139 15.58 0.31 -20.50
N ALA A 140 15.02 -0.91 -20.59
CA ALA A 140 15.25 -1.81 -21.72
C ALA A 140 14.72 -1.26 -23.06
N VAL A 141 13.52 -0.64 -23.06
CA VAL A 141 12.93 -0.02 -24.27
C VAL A 141 13.67 1.26 -24.67
N VAL A 142 13.97 2.15 -23.71
CA VAL A 142 14.69 3.40 -23.95
C VAL A 142 16.09 3.14 -24.47
N SER A 143 16.81 2.15 -23.95
CA SER A 143 18.16 1.83 -24.44
C SER A 143 18.17 1.51 -25.95
N LYS A 144 17.16 0.77 -26.44
CA LYS A 144 17.02 0.47 -27.87
C LYS A 144 16.60 1.72 -28.68
N GLY A 145 15.57 2.43 -28.23
CA GLY A 145 15.07 3.63 -28.92
C GLY A 145 16.04 4.82 -28.89
N GLN A 146 16.86 4.96 -27.85
CA GLN A 146 17.88 6.00 -27.75
C GLN A 146 19.00 5.78 -28.77
N ALA A 147 19.39 4.52 -29.00
CA ALA A 147 20.36 4.18 -30.06
C ALA A 147 19.82 4.58 -31.45
N GLU A 148 18.55 4.27 -31.73
CA GLU A 148 17.89 4.65 -32.99
C GLU A 148 17.71 6.17 -33.13
N LEU A 149 17.31 6.85 -32.06
CA LEU A 149 17.14 8.31 -32.06
C LEU A 149 18.48 9.04 -32.24
N LEU A 150 19.55 8.58 -31.59
CA LEU A 150 20.87 9.18 -31.74
C LEU A 150 21.34 9.10 -33.20
N ASN A 151 21.16 7.93 -33.82
CA ASN A 151 21.45 7.73 -35.25
C ASN A 151 20.60 8.66 -36.14
N ASN A 152 19.29 8.76 -35.87
CA ASN A 152 18.40 9.65 -36.62
C ASN A 152 18.75 11.15 -36.42
N GLN A 153 19.13 11.56 -35.22
CA GLN A 153 19.56 12.93 -34.93
C GLN A 153 20.89 13.25 -35.60
N GLU A 154 21.85 12.33 -35.60
CA GLU A 154 23.12 12.47 -36.33
C GLU A 154 22.89 12.58 -37.83
N ALA A 155 22.02 11.73 -38.40
CA ALA A 155 21.64 11.80 -39.80
C ALA A 155 20.92 13.13 -40.13
N ALA A 156 20.03 13.59 -39.28
CA ALA A 156 19.34 14.88 -39.46
C ALA A 156 20.30 16.07 -39.34
N ARG A 157 21.24 16.05 -38.39
CA ARG A 157 22.30 17.06 -38.25
C ARG A 157 23.23 17.07 -39.45
N ALA A 158 23.62 15.90 -39.95
CA ALA A 158 24.42 15.77 -41.16
C ALA A 158 23.69 16.36 -42.38
N ARG A 159 22.40 16.02 -42.54
CA ARG A 159 21.55 16.60 -43.58
C ARG A 159 21.43 18.12 -43.44
N PHE A 160 21.14 18.63 -42.24
CA PHE A 160 21.02 20.06 -41.99
C PHE A 160 22.31 20.82 -42.28
N LYS A 161 23.46 20.31 -41.81
CA LYS A 161 24.78 20.89 -42.12
C LYS A 161 25.05 20.89 -43.62
N SER A 162 24.72 19.79 -44.31
CA SER A 162 24.88 19.70 -45.77
C SER A 162 23.96 20.69 -46.51
N THR A 163 22.72 20.88 -46.05
CA THR A 163 21.80 21.84 -46.65
C THR A 163 22.22 23.28 -46.37
N LEU A 164 22.77 23.56 -45.18
CA LEU A 164 23.30 24.87 -44.84
C LEU A 164 24.48 25.21 -45.76
N ALA A 165 25.47 24.30 -45.89
CA ALA A 165 26.63 24.48 -46.75
C ALA A 165 26.25 24.62 -48.24
N ASN A 166 25.26 23.85 -48.70
CA ASN A 166 24.78 23.93 -50.08
C ASN A 166 24.03 25.24 -50.34
N VAL A 167 23.11 25.64 -49.45
CA VAL A 167 22.36 26.91 -49.58
C VAL A 167 23.30 28.11 -49.51
N ASP A 168 24.28 28.09 -48.61
CA ASP A 168 25.34 29.10 -48.47
C ASP A 168 26.18 29.22 -49.75
N SER A 169 26.56 28.09 -50.38
CA SER A 169 27.28 28.11 -51.66
C SER A 169 26.44 28.58 -52.85
N THR A 170 25.11 28.38 -52.81
CA THR A 170 24.20 28.75 -53.91
C THR A 170 23.66 30.18 -53.81
N LEU A 171 23.60 30.77 -52.62
CA LEU A 171 23.07 32.11 -52.40
C LEU A 171 24.15 33.19 -52.26
N LEU A 172 25.43 32.82 -52.08
CA LEU A 172 26.53 33.78 -51.95
C LEU A 172 27.30 34.00 -53.26
N GLN A 173 26.73 34.85 -54.12
CA GLN A 173 27.55 35.94 -54.68
C GLN A 173 27.94 36.90 -53.52
N PRO A 174 29.12 37.54 -53.56
CA PRO A 174 29.75 38.06 -52.36
C PRO A 174 29.10 39.38 -51.90
N THR A 175 28.20 39.30 -50.93
CA THR A 175 27.93 40.41 -50.00
C THR A 175 27.50 39.84 -48.64
N TYR A 176 28.40 39.95 -47.67
CA TYR A 176 28.19 39.90 -46.22
C TYR A 176 27.01 39.05 -45.71
N ALA A 177 27.24 37.75 -45.55
CA ALA A 177 26.26 36.83 -44.98
C ALA A 177 26.15 36.99 -43.45
N ALA A 178 25.16 37.77 -42.99
CA ALA A 178 24.73 37.73 -41.61
C ALA A 178 24.02 36.39 -41.34
N GLU A 179 24.33 35.73 -40.21
CA GLU A 179 23.63 34.52 -39.76
C GLU A 179 22.10 34.73 -39.82
N SER A 180 21.36 33.73 -40.32
CA SER A 180 19.90 33.84 -40.38
C SER A 180 19.31 34.04 -38.97
N LYS A 181 18.29 34.89 -38.86
CA LYS A 181 17.54 35.11 -37.60
C LYS A 181 17.09 33.79 -36.95
N TYR A 182 16.74 32.77 -37.76
CA TYR A 182 16.36 31.45 -37.26
C TYR A 182 17.50 30.70 -36.59
N ALA A 183 18.73 30.80 -37.10
CA ALA A 183 19.91 30.20 -36.49
C ALA A 183 20.21 30.82 -35.12
N GLN A 184 20.08 32.15 -35.02
CA GLN A 184 20.26 32.90 -33.77
C GLN A 184 19.21 32.52 -32.71
N GLU A 185 17.92 32.50 -33.09
CA GLU A 185 16.83 32.10 -32.17
C GLU A 185 16.95 30.64 -31.74
N TYR A 186 17.37 29.73 -32.64
CA TYR A 186 17.63 28.34 -32.30
C TYR A 186 18.75 28.20 -31.26
N ALA A 187 19.86 28.93 -31.45
CA ALA A 187 20.97 28.95 -30.50
C ALA A 187 20.55 29.51 -29.14
N ASN A 188 19.76 30.58 -29.12
CA ASN A 188 19.21 31.16 -27.89
C ASN A 188 18.32 30.17 -27.14
N ASN A 189 17.43 29.47 -27.85
CA ASN A 189 16.55 28.46 -27.26
C ASN A 189 17.32 27.27 -26.71
N LEU A 190 18.35 26.80 -27.44
CA LEU A 190 19.21 25.71 -26.97
C LEU A 190 19.93 26.10 -25.67
N ALA A 191 20.52 27.30 -25.62
CA ALA A 191 21.17 27.82 -24.42
C ALA A 191 20.18 28.00 -23.25
N ALA A 192 18.94 28.40 -23.51
CA ALA A 192 17.90 28.48 -22.48
C ALA A 192 17.54 27.08 -21.93
N ILE A 193 17.38 26.07 -22.79
CA ILE A 193 17.13 24.68 -22.40
C ILE A 193 18.28 24.14 -21.55
N GLU A 194 19.53 24.41 -21.92
CA GLU A 194 20.72 23.99 -21.17
C GLU A 194 20.79 24.65 -19.79
N ARG A 195 20.48 25.95 -19.67
CA ARG A 195 20.41 26.63 -18.37
C ARG A 195 19.31 26.05 -17.47
N LEU A 196 18.14 25.77 -18.05
CA LEU A 196 17.03 25.15 -17.31
C LEU A 196 17.39 23.73 -16.86
N SER A 197 18.00 22.92 -17.73
CA SER A 197 18.40 21.55 -17.37
C SER A 197 19.45 21.54 -16.27
N ALA A 198 20.44 22.45 -16.33
CA ALA A 198 21.44 22.62 -15.27
C ALA A 198 20.80 23.01 -13.94
N SER A 199 19.87 23.97 -13.95
CA SER A 199 19.15 24.42 -12.75
C SER A 199 18.29 23.31 -12.14
N ILE A 200 17.57 22.54 -12.97
CA ILE A 200 16.77 21.39 -12.54
C ILE A 200 17.67 20.33 -11.90
N ASN A 201 18.82 20.02 -12.50
CA ASN A 201 19.76 19.02 -11.97
C ASN A 201 20.44 19.46 -10.67
N ALA A 202 20.74 20.75 -10.52
CA ALA A 202 21.34 21.30 -9.30
C ALA A 202 20.34 21.50 -8.15
N HIS A 203 19.03 21.46 -8.44
CA HIS A 203 18.00 21.73 -7.44
C HIS A 203 18.02 20.66 -6.31
N PRO A 204 18.04 21.04 -5.02
CA PRO A 204 18.13 20.08 -3.90
C PRO A 204 17.07 18.98 -3.93
N MET A 205 15.88 19.33 -4.43
CA MET A 205 14.75 18.42 -4.56
C MET A 205 14.83 17.44 -5.74
N ASN A 206 15.82 17.58 -6.63
CA ASN A 206 16.09 16.66 -7.72
C ASN A 206 17.35 15.80 -7.46
N GLN A 207 17.98 15.95 -6.30
CA GLN A 207 19.14 15.16 -5.93
C GLN A 207 18.73 13.70 -5.65
N ALA A 208 19.69 12.79 -5.86
CA ALA A 208 19.51 11.38 -5.53
C ALA A 208 19.17 11.25 -4.03
N PRO A 209 18.22 10.38 -3.65
CA PRO A 209 17.97 10.13 -2.24
C PRO A 209 19.23 9.59 -1.58
N GLU A 210 19.60 10.16 -0.44
CA GLU A 210 20.73 9.69 0.36
C GLU A 210 20.24 8.77 1.48
N VAL A 211 20.88 7.61 1.63
CA VAL A 211 20.67 6.70 2.74
C VAL A 211 22.00 6.56 3.46
N MET A 212 22.04 6.87 4.76
CA MET A 212 23.28 6.88 5.56
C MET A 212 24.41 7.77 5.01
N GLY A 213 24.05 8.86 4.31
CA GLY A 213 25.01 9.79 3.71
C GLY A 213 25.58 9.34 2.37
N GLU A 214 25.13 8.21 1.81
CA GLU A 214 25.50 7.77 0.47
C GLU A 214 24.36 8.01 -0.54
N PRO A 215 24.64 8.62 -1.71
CA PRO A 215 23.64 8.82 -2.74
C PRO A 215 23.25 7.49 -3.36
N MET A 216 21.97 7.15 -3.28
CA MET A 216 21.44 5.89 -3.80
C MET A 216 20.81 6.12 -5.17
N THR A 217 21.05 5.20 -6.12
CA THR A 217 20.31 5.23 -7.37
C THR A 217 18.83 4.98 -7.09
N ARG A 218 17.96 5.38 -8.01
CA ARG A 218 16.52 5.21 -7.80
C ARG A 218 16.09 3.75 -7.69
N ASP A 219 16.74 2.85 -8.43
CA ASP A 219 16.46 1.41 -8.39
C ASP A 219 16.84 0.83 -7.03
N GLU A 220 18.00 1.24 -6.51
CA GLU A 220 18.48 0.88 -5.18
C GLU A 220 17.58 1.47 -4.08
N TYR A 221 17.12 2.71 -4.24
CA TYR A 221 16.20 3.34 -3.29
C TYR A 221 14.87 2.61 -3.19
N LEU A 222 14.31 2.18 -4.33
CA LEU A 222 13.09 1.35 -4.34
C LEU A 222 13.31 0.00 -3.63
N ARG A 223 14.47 -0.63 -3.83
CA ARG A 223 14.82 -1.88 -3.14
C ARG A 223 14.97 -1.67 -1.63
N HIS A 224 15.58 -0.56 -1.22
CA HIS A 224 15.67 -0.17 0.19
C HIS A 224 14.27 0.00 0.80
N LEU A 225 13.36 0.72 0.12
CA LEU A 225 11.98 0.88 0.58
C LEU A 225 11.22 -0.45 0.68
N ILE A 226 11.44 -1.37 -0.26
CA ILE A 226 10.86 -2.73 -0.18
C ILE A 226 11.37 -3.44 1.08
N ALA A 227 12.68 -3.52 1.27
CA ALA A 227 13.28 -4.18 2.43
C ALA A 227 12.83 -3.58 3.78
N GLN A 228 12.65 -2.26 3.83
CA GLN A 228 12.13 -1.57 5.00
C GLN A 228 10.68 -2.01 5.33
N ASN A 229 9.81 -2.12 4.33
CA ASN A 229 8.41 -2.54 4.53
C ASN A 229 8.32 -4.06 4.81
N GLU A 230 9.20 -4.88 4.25
CA GLU A 230 9.33 -6.31 4.61
C GLU A 230 9.73 -6.48 6.09
N SER A 231 10.63 -5.62 6.57
CA SER A 231 11.01 -5.58 7.99
C SER A 231 9.84 -5.17 8.87
N GLU A 232 9.00 -4.23 8.43
CA GLU A 232 7.76 -3.85 9.13
C GLU A 232 6.78 -5.02 9.20
N ILE A 233 6.60 -5.78 8.12
CA ILE A 233 5.75 -6.99 8.11
C ILE A 233 6.27 -8.01 9.12
N ALA A 234 7.58 -8.26 9.17
CA ALA A 234 8.17 -9.19 10.12
C ALA A 234 7.96 -8.76 11.58
N LEU A 235 8.02 -7.46 11.87
CA LEU A 235 7.70 -6.93 13.19
C LEU A 235 6.23 -7.15 13.54
N VAL A 236 5.31 -6.90 12.60
CA VAL A 236 3.87 -7.15 12.80
C VAL A 236 3.59 -8.64 13.03
N ASP A 237 4.29 -9.55 12.35
CA ASP A 237 4.20 -11.00 12.60
C ASP A 237 4.61 -11.37 14.03
N GLN A 238 5.66 -10.73 14.57
CA GLN A 238 6.06 -10.90 15.97
C GLN A 238 5.01 -10.35 16.94
N GLU A 239 4.47 -9.16 16.67
CA GLU A 239 3.38 -8.57 17.46
C GLU A 239 2.15 -9.50 17.51
N ARG A 240 1.80 -10.15 16.39
CA ARG A 240 0.71 -11.12 16.32
C ARG A 240 0.97 -12.37 17.18
N ALA A 241 2.21 -12.84 17.25
CA ALA A 241 2.57 -13.93 18.16
C ALA A 241 2.38 -13.52 19.63
N VAL A 242 2.79 -12.30 20.00
CA VAL A 242 2.55 -11.74 21.34
C VAL A 242 1.05 -11.67 21.66
N LEU A 243 0.21 -11.21 20.72
CA LEU A 243 -1.25 -11.20 20.90
C LEU A 243 -1.82 -12.59 21.11
N GLY A 244 -1.28 -13.62 20.45
CA GLY A 244 -1.64 -15.02 20.69
C GLY A 244 -1.36 -15.46 22.13
N TYR A 245 -0.19 -15.11 22.69
CA TYR A 245 0.12 -15.37 24.10
C TYR A 245 -0.78 -14.60 25.05
N MET A 246 -1.09 -13.33 24.76
CA MET A 246 -2.03 -12.54 25.56
C MET A 246 -3.44 -13.16 25.56
N ALA A 247 -3.93 -13.62 24.40
CA ALA A 247 -5.21 -14.30 24.30
C ALA A 247 -5.24 -15.60 25.12
N LYS A 248 -4.14 -16.36 25.09
CA LYS A 248 -4.00 -17.56 25.93
C LYS A 248 -4.06 -17.21 27.41
N LEU A 249 -3.35 -16.19 27.88
CA LEU A 249 -3.42 -15.75 29.28
C LEU A 249 -4.83 -15.32 29.67
N VAL A 250 -5.51 -14.55 28.82
CA VAL A 250 -6.91 -14.17 29.04
C VAL A 250 -7.83 -15.39 29.11
N SER A 251 -7.58 -16.44 28.32
CA SER A 251 -8.36 -17.68 28.41
C SER A 251 -8.12 -18.44 29.72
N LEU A 252 -6.89 -18.42 30.24
CA LEU A 252 -6.53 -19.04 31.51
C LEU A 252 -7.11 -18.24 32.69
N ASP A 253 -7.04 -16.90 32.65
CA ASP A 253 -7.69 -16.01 33.60
C ASP A 253 -9.21 -16.26 33.62
N ALA A 254 -9.83 -16.45 32.45
CA ALA A 254 -11.25 -16.76 32.34
C ALA A 254 -11.62 -18.10 32.98
N LEU A 255 -10.76 -19.12 32.78
CA LEU A 255 -10.95 -20.45 33.34
C LEU A 255 -10.78 -20.44 34.88
N ALA A 256 -9.72 -19.81 35.37
CA ALA A 256 -9.47 -19.67 36.81
C ALA A 256 -10.66 -18.94 37.47
N LEU A 257 -11.09 -17.82 36.87
CA LEU A 257 -12.24 -17.08 37.35
C LEU A 257 -13.48 -17.98 37.38
N SER A 258 -13.76 -18.79 36.35
CA SER A 258 -14.90 -19.72 36.33
C SER A 258 -14.84 -20.84 37.37
N GLN A 259 -13.65 -21.35 37.71
CA GLN A 259 -13.47 -22.38 38.72
C GLN A 259 -13.74 -21.85 40.13
N ASP A 260 -13.39 -20.59 40.40
CA ASP A 260 -13.75 -19.92 41.66
C ASP A 260 -15.29 -19.69 41.80
N TYR A 261 -16.09 -19.90 40.74
CA TYR A 261 -17.56 -19.87 40.79
C TYR A 261 -18.22 -21.24 40.96
N GLU A 262 -17.49 -22.35 40.82
CA GLU A 262 -18.03 -23.60 41.34
C GLU A 262 -18.05 -23.44 42.87
N PRO A 263 -19.24 -23.42 43.51
CA PRO A 263 -19.23 -23.56 44.96
C PRO A 263 -18.45 -24.84 45.26
N ASP A 264 -17.71 -24.85 46.37
CA ASP A 264 -17.47 -26.12 47.08
C ASP A 264 -18.86 -26.74 47.29
N GLU A 265 -19.38 -27.45 46.29
CA GLU A 265 -20.14 -28.65 46.56
C GLU A 265 -19.12 -29.48 47.32
N THR A 266 -19.14 -29.32 48.64
CA THR A 266 -18.83 -30.40 49.53
C THR A 266 -19.40 -31.62 48.84
N PHE A 267 -18.53 -32.50 48.36
CA PHE A 267 -18.86 -33.89 48.15
C PHE A 267 -19.26 -34.40 49.54
N ALA A 268 -20.47 -34.03 49.98
CA ALA A 268 -21.22 -34.82 50.90
C ALA A 268 -21.23 -36.17 50.23
N ALA A 269 -20.60 -37.15 50.87
CA ALA A 269 -20.62 -38.53 50.46
C ALA A 269 -22.10 -38.94 50.33
N ALA A 270 -22.65 -38.75 49.13
CA ALA A 270 -23.87 -39.36 48.70
C ALA A 270 -23.45 -40.77 48.34
N ASP A 271 -23.98 -41.72 49.10
CA ASP A 271 -23.87 -43.14 48.84
C ASP A 271 -24.00 -43.43 47.35
N ASP A 272 -23.12 -44.33 46.90
CA ASP A 272 -23.14 -44.96 45.57
C ASP A 272 -24.57 -45.28 45.13
N ASP A 273 -25.04 -44.56 44.10
CA ASP A 273 -26.01 -45.10 43.17
C ASP A 273 -25.58 -44.75 41.74
N GLU A 274 -25.12 -45.77 41.03
CA GLU A 274 -24.65 -45.74 39.65
C GLU A 274 -25.60 -44.94 38.74
N GLN A 275 -25.27 -43.68 38.44
CA GLN A 275 -25.89 -42.95 37.33
C GLN A 275 -25.37 -43.52 36.00
N ARG A 276 -26.04 -44.57 35.52
CA ARG A 276 -25.80 -45.17 34.21
C ARG A 276 -26.27 -44.21 33.11
N LEU A 277 -25.48 -44.12 32.04
CA LEU A 277 -25.72 -43.37 30.79
C LEU A 277 -27.12 -43.55 30.16
N THR A 278 -27.88 -44.56 30.60
CA THR A 278 -29.24 -44.83 30.16
C THR A 278 -30.24 -43.73 30.53
N SER A 279 -30.02 -42.96 31.60
CA SER A 279 -30.94 -41.86 31.99
C SER A 279 -30.92 -40.66 31.03
N ALA A 280 -29.86 -40.51 30.23
CA ALA A 280 -29.73 -39.44 29.26
C ALA A 280 -30.47 -39.73 27.93
N VAL A 281 -30.84 -40.99 27.69
CA VAL A 281 -31.46 -41.41 26.42
C VAL A 281 -32.92 -40.93 26.32
N ASP A 282 -33.62 -40.81 27.45
CA ASP A 282 -35.03 -40.39 27.50
C ASP A 282 -35.24 -38.91 27.07
N PHE A 283 -34.21 -38.07 27.20
CA PHE A 283 -34.25 -36.67 26.72
C PHE A 283 -34.21 -36.53 25.19
N PHE A 284 -33.83 -37.59 24.46
CA PHE A 284 -33.71 -37.57 23.00
C PHE A 284 -34.82 -38.35 22.29
N ILE A 285 -35.75 -38.96 23.03
CA ILE A 285 -36.82 -39.79 22.47
C ILE A 285 -38.17 -39.38 23.06
N THR A 286 -38.61 -38.14 22.91
CA THR A 286 -40.05 -37.87 22.73
C THR A 286 -40.27 -36.59 21.93
N ASN A 287 -41.17 -36.72 20.95
CA ASN A 287 -41.63 -35.73 19.97
C ASN A 287 -42.60 -34.71 20.59
#